data_AF-A0A1J8QTD1-F1
#
_entry.id   AF-A0A1J8QTD1-F1
#
_cell.length_a   1.000
_cell.length_b   1.000
_cell.length_c   1.000
_cell.angle_alpha   90.00
_cell.angle_beta   90.00
_cell.angle_gamma   90.00
#
_symmetry.space_group_name_H-M   'P 1'
#
loop_
_entity.id
_entity.type
_entity.pdbx_description
1 polymer ?
#
loop_
_entity_poly.entity_id
_entity_poly.type
_entity_poly.pdbx_seq_one_letter_code
_entity_poly.pdbx_strand_id
1 'polypeptide(L)'
;MFKEITQCVSSPTDLLPQTADDLTLLSDTVRLCTKLVALRCPPLNSSAWKHLSDLHTLLTVEIHGVYCPLDGNNLKFAPFLNVTTLSFDLKIATGLITLLQHSEFPSLKKFDFYGTMSSSEVEHLFGALSQCNTH
;
A
#
# COMPACT_ATOMS: atom_id res chain seq x y z
N MET A 1 16.19 -2.70 19.19
CA MET A 1 15.08 -3.66 19.33
C MET A 1 13.99 -3.22 18.37
N PHE A 2 14.01 -3.79 17.16
CA PHE A 2 13.12 -3.42 16.07
C PHE A 2 11.77 -4.09 16.31
N LYS A 3 10.70 -3.31 16.41
CA LYS A 3 9.35 -3.87 16.46
C LYS A 3 8.91 -4.12 15.01
N GLU A 4 9.08 -5.34 14.55
CA GLU A 4 8.20 -5.88 13.51
C GLU A 4 6.78 -5.85 14.09
N ILE A 5 5.87 -5.11 13.46
CA ILE A 5 4.45 -5.26 13.77
C ILE A 5 3.98 -6.47 12.97
N THR A 6 4.28 -7.66 13.50
CA THR A 6 3.70 -8.92 13.03
C THR A 6 2.37 -9.08 13.76
N GLN A 7 1.37 -8.27 13.41
CA GLN A 7 0.02 -8.52 13.89
C GLN A 7 -0.60 -9.60 12.99
N CYS A 8 -0.32 -10.86 13.33
CA CYS A 8 -1.08 -11.99 12.83
C CYS A 8 -2.52 -11.87 13.34
N VAL A 9 -3.41 -11.28 12.55
CA VAL A 9 -4.86 -11.53 12.70
C VAL A 9 -5.13 -12.89 12.07
N SER A 10 -4.86 -13.95 12.83
CA SER A 10 -5.24 -15.31 12.44
C SER A 10 -6.69 -15.54 12.82
N SER A 11 -7.60 -15.43 11.86
CA SER A 11 -8.86 -16.19 11.86
C SER A 11 -9.14 -16.68 10.45
N PRO A 12 -9.13 -18.02 10.22
CA PRO A 12 -9.33 -18.59 8.90
C PRO A 12 -10.81 -18.87 8.65
N THR A 13 -11.63 -17.84 8.40
CA THR A 13 -12.90 -18.01 7.66
C THR A 13 -13.45 -16.66 7.21
N ASP A 14 -13.77 -16.62 5.92
CA ASP A 14 -14.62 -15.67 5.19
C ASP A 14 -14.10 -14.27 4.83
N LEU A 15 -14.16 -14.09 3.50
CA LEU A 15 -13.90 -12.92 2.68
C LEU A 15 -14.88 -11.78 2.96
N LEU A 16 -14.98 -11.32 4.20
CA LEU A 16 -15.75 -10.12 4.49
C LEU A 16 -14.96 -8.86 4.07
N PRO A 17 -15.60 -7.91 3.38
CA PRO A 17 -15.04 -6.58 3.19
C PRO A 17 -14.67 -6.02 4.57
N GLN A 18 -13.46 -5.46 4.72
CA GLN A 18 -13.09 -4.72 5.93
C GLN A 18 -14.16 -3.66 6.20
N THR A 19 -14.64 -3.58 7.44
CA THR A 19 -15.58 -2.53 7.80
C THR A 19 -14.86 -1.18 7.85
N ALA A 20 -15.62 -0.09 7.75
CA ALA A 20 -15.04 1.26 7.87
C ALA A 20 -14.36 1.48 9.23
N ASP A 21 -14.88 0.86 10.29
CA ASP A 21 -14.32 0.92 11.64
C ASP A 21 -12.97 0.19 11.72
N ASP A 22 -12.86 -1.00 11.10
CA ASP A 22 -11.60 -1.76 11.04
C ASP A 22 -10.50 -0.98 10.29
N LEU A 23 -10.86 -0.37 9.16
CA LEU A 23 -9.95 0.45 8.36
C LEU A 23 -9.47 1.68 9.15
N THR A 24 -10.36 2.29 9.94
CA THR A 24 -10.03 3.46 10.75
C THR A 24 -9.09 3.08 11.89
N LEU A 25 -9.36 1.98 12.60
CA LEU A 25 -8.50 1.48 13.67
C LEU A 25 -7.09 1.12 13.16
N LEU A 26 -7.01 0.46 12.00
CA LEU A 26 -5.73 0.13 11.37
C LEU A 26 -4.99 1.40 10.95
N SER A 27 -5.68 2.36 10.34
CA SER A 27 -5.10 3.64 9.93
C SER A 27 -4.52 4.39 11.13
N ASP A 28 -5.26 4.47 12.23
CA ASP A 28 -4.79 5.13 13.45
C ASP A 28 -3.59 4.39 14.07
N THR A 29 -3.58 3.06 14.04
CA THR A 29 -2.45 2.26 14.51
C THR A 29 -1.19 2.50 13.68
N VAL A 30 -1.32 2.53 12.35
CA VAL A 30 -0.21 2.85 11.43
C VAL A 30 0.31 4.27 11.67
N ARG A 31 -0.58 5.23 11.93
CA ARG A 31 -0.21 6.63 12.21
C ARG A 31 0.58 6.80 13.51
N LEU A 32 0.44 5.90 14.48
CA LEU A 32 1.24 5.91 15.71
C LEU A 32 2.68 5.41 15.48
N CYS A 33 2.97 4.81 14.33
CA CYS A 33 4.28 4.28 14.01
C CYS A 33 5.16 5.37 13.36
N THR A 34 6.25 5.73 14.02
CA THR A 34 7.17 6.80 13.55
C THR A 34 8.53 6.29 13.05
N LYS A 35 8.85 5.02 13.30
CA LYS A 35 10.14 4.39 12.92
C LYS A 35 9.95 3.05 12.22
N LEU A 36 8.88 2.95 11.45
CA LEU A 36 8.53 1.73 10.74
C LEU A 36 9.53 1.49 9.61
N VAL A 37 10.10 0.28 9.55
CA VAL A 37 11.06 -0.13 8.50
C VAL A 37 10.39 -1.03 7.47
N ALA A 38 9.61 -2.00 7.95
CA ALA A 38 8.80 -2.86 7.12
C ALA A 38 7.36 -2.83 7.64
N LEU A 39 6.42 -2.76 6.71
CA LEU A 39 4.99 -2.81 6.98
C LEU A 39 4.41 -4.04 6.30
N ARG A 40 3.65 -4.84 7.06
CA ARG A 40 2.78 -5.87 6.51
C ARG A 40 1.40 -5.73 7.11
N CYS A 41 0.39 -5.43 6.30
CA CYS A 41 -0.95 -5.15 6.82
C CYS A 41 -2.08 -5.39 5.80
N PRO A 42 -3.34 -5.39 6.24
CA PRO A 42 -4.49 -5.28 5.35
C PRO A 42 -4.51 -3.95 4.57
N PRO A 43 -5.33 -3.83 3.52
CA PRO A 43 -5.48 -2.60 2.75
C PRO A 43 -5.74 -1.36 3.60
N LEU A 44 -5.02 -0.30 3.27
CA LEU A 44 -5.03 0.97 3.98
C LEU A 44 -5.85 2.03 3.24
N ASN A 45 -6.46 2.92 4.01
CA ASN A 45 -7.09 4.13 3.47
C ASN A 45 -6.04 5.19 3.09
N SER A 46 -6.46 6.21 2.37
CA SER A 46 -5.58 7.28 1.89
C SER A 46 -4.88 8.07 3.01
N SER A 47 -5.54 8.24 4.16
CA SER A 47 -4.93 8.91 5.31
C SER A 47 -3.72 8.14 5.85
N ALA A 48 -3.78 6.81 5.87
CA ALA A 48 -2.66 5.98 6.27
C ALA A 48 -1.53 6.04 5.24
N TRP A 49 -1.84 5.96 3.93
CA TRP A 49 -0.83 6.11 2.88
C TRP A 49 -0.12 7.46 2.93
N LYS A 50 -0.86 8.54 3.22
CA LYS A 50 -0.26 9.87 3.40
C LYS A 50 0.73 9.89 4.56
N HIS A 51 0.37 9.32 5.71
CA HIS A 51 1.31 9.19 6.83
C HIS A 51 2.54 8.37 6.47
N LEU A 52 2.36 7.25 5.76
CA LEU A 52 3.47 6.41 5.32
C LEU A 52 4.42 7.13 4.37
N SER A 53 3.92 8.02 3.51
CA SER A 53 4.77 8.80 2.61
C SER A 53 5.75 9.73 3.32
N ASP A 54 5.39 10.17 4.54
CA ASP A 54 6.26 11.01 5.37
C ASP A 54 7.28 10.19 6.20
N LEU A 55 7.18 8.85 6.20
CA LEU A 55 8.07 7.98 6.96
C LEU A 55 9.33 7.63 6.16
N HIS A 56 10.38 8.42 6.35
CA HIS A 56 11.70 8.13 5.77
C HIS A 56 12.34 6.84 6.30
N THR A 57 11.84 6.22 7.37
CA THR A 57 12.38 4.92 7.80
C THR A 57 11.83 3.74 7.01
N LEU A 58 10.75 3.94 6.25
CA LEU A 58 10.01 2.87 5.60
C LEU A 58 10.73 2.40 4.33
N LEU A 59 11.01 1.09 4.27
CA LEU A 59 11.72 0.44 3.18
C LEU A 59 10.86 -0.57 2.43
N THR A 60 9.99 -1.28 3.13
CA THR A 60 9.19 -2.39 2.59
C THR A 60 7.73 -2.22 2.98
N VAL A 61 6.83 -2.38 2.00
CA VAL A 61 5.38 -2.40 2.22
C VAL A 61 4.77 -3.63 1.56
N GLU A 62 4.05 -4.42 2.36
CA GLU A 62 3.34 -5.62 1.94
C GLU A 62 1.86 -5.50 2.33
N ILE A 63 0.96 -5.54 1.35
CA ILE A 63 -0.48 -5.40 1.56
C ILE A 63 -1.20 -6.68 1.13
N HIS A 64 -2.02 -7.26 2.02
CA HIS A 64 -2.82 -8.45 1.72
C HIS A 64 -4.31 -8.19 1.91
N GLY A 65 -5.13 -8.38 0.87
CA GLY A 65 -6.57 -8.21 1.00
C GLY A 65 -7.36 -8.25 -0.31
N VAL A 66 -8.49 -7.56 -0.34
CA VAL A 66 -9.40 -7.57 -1.50
C VAL A 66 -9.09 -6.41 -2.45
N TYR A 67 -9.07 -5.19 -1.95
CA TYR A 67 -8.84 -3.98 -2.73
C TYR A 67 -8.28 -2.86 -1.83
N CYS A 68 -7.57 -1.88 -2.40
CA CYS A 68 -7.14 -0.68 -1.69
C CYS A 68 -8.25 0.38 -1.67
N PRO A 69 -8.80 0.75 -0.49
CA PRO A 69 -9.87 1.75 -0.38
C PRO A 69 -9.28 3.16 -0.42
N LEU A 70 -8.99 3.64 -1.62
CA LEU A 70 -8.55 5.02 -1.83
C LEU A 70 -9.75 5.93 -2.11
N ASP A 71 -9.78 7.10 -1.48
CA ASP A 71 -10.72 8.16 -1.82
C ASP A 71 -10.29 8.78 -3.17
N GLY A 72 -11.09 8.53 -4.23
CA GLY A 72 -10.73 8.89 -5.61
C GLY A 72 -10.56 10.40 -5.91
N ASN A 73 -10.71 11.29 -4.91
CA ASN A 73 -10.55 12.73 -5.09
C ASN A 73 -9.33 13.25 -4.30
N ASN A 74 -8.41 13.93 -5.00
CA ASN A 74 -7.27 14.67 -4.42
C ASN A 74 -6.25 13.83 -3.64
N LEU A 75 -5.91 12.65 -4.13
CA LEU A 75 -4.75 11.90 -3.66
C LEU A 75 -3.46 12.65 -4.01
N LYS A 76 -2.87 13.30 -3.01
CA LYS A 76 -1.55 13.92 -3.07
C LYS A 76 -0.71 13.35 -1.94
N PHE A 77 0.12 12.39 -2.26
CA PHE A 77 1.11 11.81 -1.35
C PHE A 77 2.45 12.53 -1.50
N ALA A 78 3.24 12.56 -0.43
CA ALA A 78 4.65 12.91 -0.58
C ALA A 78 5.39 11.78 -1.33
N PRO A 79 6.56 12.04 -1.93
CA PRO A 79 7.36 10.98 -2.51
C PRO A 79 7.81 9.97 -1.44
N PHE A 80 7.64 8.68 -1.73
CA PHE A 80 8.11 7.58 -0.89
C PHE A 80 9.60 7.34 -1.12
N LEU A 81 10.43 8.24 -0.58
CA LEU A 81 11.85 8.33 -0.92
C LEU A 81 12.66 7.06 -0.67
N ASN A 82 12.33 6.30 0.38
CA ASN A 82 13.15 5.18 0.84
C ASN A 82 12.51 3.80 0.62
N VAL A 83 11.29 3.75 0.10
CA VAL A 83 10.62 2.49 -0.19
C VAL A 83 11.31 1.81 -1.37
N THR A 84 11.85 0.63 -1.11
CA THR A 84 12.59 -0.18 -2.11
C THR A 84 11.79 -1.40 -2.57
N THR A 85 10.85 -1.86 -1.74
CA THR A 85 10.04 -3.05 -2.02
C THR A 85 8.56 -2.75 -1.78
N LEU A 86 7.75 -3.00 -2.80
CA LEU A 86 6.29 -3.00 -2.74
C LEU A 86 5.76 -4.39 -3.11
N SER A 87 4.91 -4.96 -2.27
CA SER A 87 4.23 -6.22 -2.55
C SER A 87 2.75 -6.10 -2.27
N PHE A 88 1.93 -6.55 -3.22
CA PHE A 88 0.48 -6.51 -3.13
C PHE A 88 -0.09 -7.88 -3.45
N ASP A 89 -0.79 -8.45 -2.50
CA ASP A 89 -1.62 -9.64 -2.67
C ASP A 89 -3.08 -9.20 -2.55
N LEU A 90 -3.65 -8.82 -3.69
CA LEU A 90 -4.95 -8.18 -3.80
C LEU A 90 -5.80 -8.88 -4.84
N LYS A 91 -7.09 -9.07 -4.55
CA LYS A 91 -8.02 -9.58 -5.57
C LYS A 91 -8.21 -8.58 -6.71
N ILE A 92 -8.30 -7.29 -6.41
CA ILE A 92 -8.66 -6.23 -7.35
C ILE A 92 -7.52 -5.20 -7.43
N ALA A 93 -7.04 -4.96 -8.66
CA ALA A 93 -5.90 -4.08 -8.92
C ALA A 93 -6.25 -2.58 -8.97
N THR A 94 -7.53 -2.21 -9.17
CA THR A 94 -7.93 -0.82 -9.42
C THR A 94 -7.40 0.17 -8.38
N GLY A 95 -7.56 -0.14 -7.09
CA GLY A 95 -7.06 0.72 -6.02
C GLY A 95 -5.53 0.80 -5.95
N LEU A 96 -4.83 -0.28 -6.31
CA LEU A 96 -3.37 -0.28 -6.41
C LEU A 96 -2.89 0.59 -7.58
N ILE A 97 -3.51 0.48 -8.75
CA ILE A 97 -3.18 1.30 -9.91
C ILE A 97 -3.36 2.78 -9.56
N THR A 98 -4.48 3.13 -8.93
CA THR A 98 -4.70 4.50 -8.44
C THR A 98 -3.64 4.93 -7.43
N LEU A 99 -3.22 4.06 -6.51
CA LEU A 99 -2.12 4.38 -5.58
C LEU A 99 -0.85 4.76 -6.33
N LEU A 100 -0.42 3.91 -7.26
CA LEU A 100 0.83 4.09 -8.01
C LEU A 100 0.77 5.32 -8.92
N GLN A 101 -0.37 5.61 -9.54
CA GLN A 101 -0.56 6.81 -10.37
C GLN A 101 -0.45 8.12 -9.58
N HIS A 102 -0.74 8.08 -8.29
CA HIS A 102 -0.73 9.26 -7.42
C HIS A 102 0.47 9.31 -6.46
N SER A 103 1.44 8.42 -6.65
CA SER A 103 2.61 8.28 -5.79
C SER A 103 3.90 8.30 -6.60
N GLU A 104 4.98 8.71 -5.94
CA GLU A 104 6.32 8.62 -6.50
C GLU A 104 7.17 7.70 -5.61
N PHE A 105 7.84 6.72 -6.22
CA PHE A 105 8.69 5.74 -5.52
C PHE A 105 10.11 5.72 -6.11
N PRO A 106 10.91 6.80 -5.93
CA PRO A 106 12.18 6.96 -6.64
C PRO A 106 13.25 5.90 -6.29
N SER A 107 13.10 5.20 -5.17
CA SER A 107 14.01 4.13 -4.74
C SER A 107 13.49 2.72 -5.00
N LEU A 108 12.37 2.58 -5.72
CA LEU A 108 11.73 1.28 -5.93
C LEU A 108 12.63 0.34 -6.73
N LYS A 109 12.94 -0.81 -6.15
CA LYS A 109 13.78 -1.86 -6.78
C LYS A 109 12.99 -3.12 -7.08
N LYS A 110 11.95 -3.38 -6.29
CA LYS A 110 11.13 -4.58 -6.39
C LYS A 110 9.66 -4.23 -6.27
N PHE A 111 8.87 -4.75 -7.20
CA PHE A 111 7.42 -4.66 -7.20
C PHE A 111 6.85 -6.05 -7.50
N ASP A 112 6.00 -6.55 -6.60
CA ASP A 112 5.27 -7.80 -6.78
C ASP A 112 3.77 -7.54 -6.68
N PHE A 113 3.00 -8.13 -7.61
CA PHE A 113 1.54 -8.14 -7.55
C PHE A 113 1.00 -9.55 -7.75
N TYR A 114 0.16 -9.99 -6.83
CA TYR A 114 -0.58 -11.24 -6.88
C TYR A 114 -2.07 -10.92 -6.87
N GLY A 115 -2.73 -11.19 -7.99
CA GLY A 115 -4.13 -10.82 -8.17
C GLY A 115 -4.61 -11.02 -9.59
N THR A 116 -5.89 -10.69 -9.82
CA THR A 116 -6.46 -10.70 -11.17
C THR A 116 -6.41 -9.31 -11.80
N MET A 117 -6.01 -9.24 -13.07
CA MET A 117 -6.03 -8.02 -13.87
C MET A 117 -6.58 -8.28 -15.27
N SER A 118 -7.35 -7.32 -15.78
CA SER A 118 -7.63 -7.20 -17.20
C SER A 118 -6.41 -6.69 -17.97
N SER A 119 -6.38 -6.87 -19.29
CA SER A 119 -5.28 -6.36 -20.14
C SER A 119 -5.09 -4.85 -19.99
N SER A 120 -6.19 -4.09 -19.90
CA SER A 120 -6.14 -2.65 -19.69
C SER A 120 -5.55 -2.25 -18.34
N GLU A 121 -5.83 -3.02 -17.28
CA GLU A 121 -5.26 -2.77 -15.95
C GLU A 121 -3.75 -3.04 -15.93
N VAL A 122 -3.29 -4.05 -16.66
CA VAL A 122 -1.85 -4.34 -16.83
C VAL A 122 -1.15 -3.16 -17.50
N GLU A 123 -1.72 -2.59 -18.57
CA GLU A 123 -1.16 -1.41 -19.24
C GLU A 123 -1.10 -0.19 -18.32
N HIS A 124 -2.18 0.08 -17.57
CA HIS A 124 -2.20 1.17 -16.61
C HIS A 124 -1.18 0.97 -15.48
N LEU A 125 -1.01 -0.27 -15.01
CA LEU A 125 -0.01 -0.62 -14.00
C LEU A 125 1.40 -0.34 -14.52
N PHE A 126 1.75 -0.81 -15.73
CA PHE A 126 3.06 -0.53 -16.32
C PHE A 126 3.28 0.96 -16.55
N GLY A 127 2.25 1.68 -16.99
CA GLY A 127 2.29 3.13 -17.12
C GLY A 127 2.63 3.82 -15.78
N ALA A 128 1.93 3.45 -14.70
CA ALA A 128 2.17 3.99 -13.36
C ALA A 128 3.57 3.63 -12.82
N LEU A 129 4.01 2.38 -12.99
CA LEU A 129 5.34 1.94 -12.56
C LEU A 129 6.46 2.62 -13.34
N SER A 130 6.26 2.91 -14.62
CA SER A 130 7.25 3.61 -15.43
C SER A 130 7.53 5.02 -14.88
N GLN A 131 6.52 5.69 -14.30
CA GLN A 131 6.64 7.00 -13.67
C GLN A 131 7.34 6.95 -12.31
N CYS A 132 7.31 5.79 -11.64
CA CYS A 132 7.95 5.63 -10.33
C CYS A 132 9.49 5.62 -10.42
N ASN A 133 10.06 5.29 -11.58
CA ASN A 133 11.51 5.10 -11.79
C ASN A 133 12.15 6.16 -12.70
N THR A 134 11.47 7.26 -13.04
CA THR A 134 12.06 8.31 -13.88
C THR A 134 13.03 9.19 -13.09
N HIS A 135 14.31 8.83 -13.06
CA HIS A 135 15.43 9.72 -12.76
C HIS A 135 16.64 9.39 -13.63
#